data_AF-A0A439CVQ4-F1
#
_entry.id   AF-A0A439CVQ4-F1
#
_cell.length_a   1.000
_cell.length_b   1.000
_cell.length_c   1.000
_cell.angle_alpha   90.00
_cell.angle_beta   90.00
_cell.angle_gamma   90.00
#
_symmetry.space_group_name_H-M   'P 1'
#
loop_
_entity.id
_entity.type
_entity.pdbx_description
1 polymer ?
#
loop_
_entity_poly.entity_id
_entity_poly.type
_entity_poly.pdbx_seq_one_letter_code
_entity_poly.pdbx_strand_id
1 'polypeptide(L)'
;MVRRSSLSLPAGMVDDDEDGAAGESGEGKFAGTAAREIHEELGIEIPASELICLSDLAADDSGAAARGDEEEGLPSAMYPSAGGCDEYIPIYMHERRVPRDTLKEWTGKLTGLRDHGEKITLKLVPMRDLWREGRRDAKALAALALWEGLKREGKLQ
;
A
#
# COMPACT_ATOMS: atom_id res chain seq x y z
N MET A 1 19.28 22.99 8.71
CA MET A 1 19.51 21.87 7.77
C MET A 1 18.16 21.23 7.47
N VAL A 2 17.53 21.56 6.34
CA VAL A 2 16.24 20.96 5.93
C VAL A 2 16.57 19.59 5.36
N ARG A 3 16.46 18.52 6.15
CA ARG A 3 16.48 17.16 5.60
C ARG A 3 15.23 17.05 4.73
N ARG A 4 15.40 16.90 3.41
CA ARG A 4 14.30 16.55 2.52
C ARG A 4 13.85 15.13 2.91
N SER A 5 12.76 15.02 3.64
CA SER A 5 12.06 13.75 3.82
C SER A 5 11.38 13.39 2.50
N SER A 6 11.67 12.23 1.93
CA SER A 6 10.85 11.62 0.89
C SER A 6 9.49 11.25 1.50
N LEU A 7 8.40 11.46 0.76
CA LEU A 7 7.08 10.94 1.10
C LEU A 7 6.94 9.56 0.47
N SER A 8 6.48 8.58 1.25
CA SER A 8 6.17 7.23 0.79
C SER A 8 4.92 6.71 1.51
N LEU A 9 4.26 5.71 0.92
CA LEU A 9 3.26 4.92 1.63
C LEU A 9 3.91 3.98 2.67
N PRO A 10 3.19 3.55 3.72
CA PRO A 10 3.64 2.46 4.59
C PRO A 10 3.88 1.18 3.79
N ALA A 11 4.99 0.51 4.04
CA ALA A 11 5.27 -0.80 3.46
C ALA A 11 6.44 -1.48 4.18
N GLY A 12 6.37 -2.80 4.28
CA GLY A 12 7.47 -3.63 4.75
C GLY A 12 7.55 -4.94 3.97
N MET A 13 8.67 -5.62 4.15
CA MET A 13 8.91 -6.91 3.53
C MET A 13 8.04 -7.97 4.21
N VAL A 14 7.65 -8.97 3.43
CA VAL A 14 6.97 -10.15 3.95
C VAL A 14 8.03 -11.17 4.32
N ASP A 15 8.12 -11.52 5.60
CA ASP A 15 9.05 -12.54 6.07
C ASP A 15 8.57 -13.93 5.67
N ASP A 16 9.47 -14.81 5.24
CA ASP A 16 9.14 -16.17 4.82
C ASP A 16 8.60 -17.05 5.96
N ASP A 17 8.92 -16.72 7.21
CA ASP A 17 8.73 -17.58 8.40
C ASP A 17 7.43 -17.33 9.21
N GLU A 18 6.59 -16.34 8.87
CA GLU A 18 5.30 -16.20 9.55
C GLU A 18 4.27 -17.19 8.97
N ASP A 19 4.06 -18.28 9.72
CA ASP A 19 2.97 -19.29 9.64
C ASP A 19 1.56 -18.65 9.84
N GLY A 20 1.27 -17.55 9.16
CA GLY A 20 -0.09 -17.07 8.98
C GLY A 20 -0.74 -17.89 7.89
N ALA A 21 -1.80 -18.63 8.21
CA ALA A 21 -2.55 -19.48 7.28
C ALA A 21 -2.90 -18.72 5.98
N ALA A 22 -2.02 -18.84 4.99
CA ALA A 22 -2.29 -18.47 3.63
C ALA A 22 -3.35 -19.47 3.15
N GLY A 23 -4.55 -18.98 2.82
CA GLY A 23 -5.31 -19.65 1.77
C GLY A 23 -4.42 -19.78 0.53
N GLU A 24 -4.76 -20.69 -0.38
CA GLU A 24 -3.96 -21.03 -1.57
C GLU A 24 -3.53 -19.81 -2.44
N SER A 25 -4.06 -18.60 -2.18
CA SER A 25 -3.70 -17.32 -2.80
C SER A 25 -2.63 -16.46 -2.09
N GLY A 26 -2.18 -16.76 -0.87
CA GLY A 26 -1.21 -15.90 -0.13
C GLY A 26 -1.75 -14.54 0.33
N GLU A 27 -2.95 -14.15 -0.11
CA GLU A 27 -3.61 -12.85 0.07
C GLU A 27 -3.76 -12.44 1.54
N GLY A 28 -4.02 -13.41 2.43
CA GLY A 28 -4.13 -13.18 3.88
C GLY A 28 -2.82 -12.76 4.54
N LYS A 29 -1.67 -13.24 4.03
CA LYS A 29 -0.34 -12.91 4.56
C LYS A 29 0.06 -11.47 4.20
N PHE A 30 -0.20 -11.07 2.96
CA PHE A 30 0.10 -9.72 2.48
C PHE A 30 -0.79 -8.66 3.15
N ALA A 31 -2.10 -8.91 3.28
CA ALA A 31 -2.99 -8.01 4.01
C ALA A 31 -2.61 -7.90 5.50
N GLY A 32 -2.23 -9.02 6.13
CA GLY A 32 -1.71 -9.03 7.50
C GLY A 32 -0.45 -8.18 7.66
N THR A 33 0.51 -8.33 6.75
CA THR A 33 1.74 -7.53 6.71
C THR A 33 1.41 -6.06 6.51
N ALA A 34 0.57 -5.70 5.54
CA ALA A 34 0.16 -4.32 5.30
C ALA A 34 -0.51 -3.69 6.53
N ALA A 35 -1.38 -4.42 7.23
CA ALA A 35 -1.99 -3.97 8.48
C ALA A 35 -0.96 -3.74 9.59
N ARG A 36 0.00 -4.67 9.75
CA ARG A 36 1.10 -4.56 10.71
C ARG A 36 1.96 -3.32 10.43
N GLU A 37 2.37 -3.12 9.19
CA GLU A 37 3.20 -1.97 8.78
C GLU A 37 2.47 -0.63 8.97
N ILE A 38 1.15 -0.55 8.69
CA ILE A 38 0.36 0.65 9.00
C ILE A 38 0.34 0.94 10.51
N HIS A 39 0.28 -0.09 11.35
CA HIS A 39 0.35 0.08 12.80
C HIS A 39 1.73 0.55 13.26
N GLU A 40 2.80 -0.11 12.83
CA GLU A 40 4.18 0.21 13.23
C GLU A 40 4.62 1.59 12.72
N GLU A 41 4.34 1.88 11.44
CA GLU A 41 4.78 3.11 10.80
C GLU A 41 3.90 4.30 11.11
N LEU A 42 2.59 4.13 11.33
CA LEU A 42 1.64 5.26 11.49
C LEU A 42 0.93 5.28 12.85
N GLY A 43 1.01 4.20 13.63
CA GLY A 43 0.24 4.05 14.87
C GLY A 43 -1.26 4.00 14.63
N ILE A 44 -1.67 3.53 13.44
CA ILE A 44 -3.07 3.41 13.02
C ILE A 44 -3.42 1.92 12.97
N GLU A 45 -4.50 1.54 13.64
CA GLU A 45 -5.01 0.17 13.60
C GLU A 45 -6.10 0.04 12.52
N ILE A 46 -5.92 -0.93 11.64
CA ILE A 46 -6.85 -1.33 10.57
C ILE A 46 -6.83 -2.86 10.52
N PRO A 47 -7.97 -3.54 10.68
CA PRO A 47 -8.02 -4.99 10.51
C PRO A 47 -7.64 -5.38 9.08
N ALA A 48 -6.85 -6.44 8.91
CA ALA A 48 -6.45 -6.93 7.58
C ALA A 48 -7.66 -7.24 6.68
N SER A 49 -8.78 -7.69 7.26
CA SER A 49 -10.05 -7.94 6.56
C SER A 49 -10.74 -6.68 6.02
N GLU A 50 -10.32 -5.49 6.47
CA GLU A 50 -10.83 -4.20 5.98
C GLU A 50 -9.91 -3.57 4.92
N LEU A 51 -8.81 -4.25 4.57
CA LEU A 51 -7.94 -3.86 3.46
C LEU A 51 -8.48 -4.42 2.15
N ILE A 52 -8.45 -3.58 1.13
CA ILE A 52 -8.87 -3.91 -0.22
C ILE A 52 -7.61 -3.97 -1.10
N CYS A 53 -7.34 -5.11 -1.74
CA CYS A 53 -6.20 -5.25 -2.66
C CYS A 53 -6.51 -4.59 -4.01
N LEU A 54 -5.93 -3.42 -4.26
CA LEU A 54 -6.09 -2.70 -5.52
C LEU A 54 -5.46 -3.44 -6.71
N SER A 55 -4.41 -4.22 -6.46
CA SER A 55 -3.73 -5.01 -7.48
C SER A 55 -4.66 -6.11 -8.03
N ASP A 56 -5.32 -6.86 -7.14
CA ASP A 56 -6.25 -7.92 -7.54
C ASP A 56 -7.48 -7.36 -8.26
N LEU A 57 -8.08 -6.29 -7.71
CA LEU A 57 -9.21 -5.59 -8.32
C LEU A 57 -8.96 -5.10 -9.75
N ALA A 58 -7.71 -4.72 -10.05
CA ALA A 58 -7.30 -4.28 -11.39
C ALA A 58 -7.06 -5.46 -12.35
N ALA A 59 -6.51 -6.58 -11.86
CA ALA A 59 -6.37 -7.80 -12.67
C ALA A 59 -7.72 -8.40 -13.07
N ASP A 60 -8.69 -8.39 -12.15
CA ASP A 60 -10.05 -8.88 -12.40
C ASP A 60 -10.78 -8.09 -13.50
N ASP A 61 -10.46 -6.80 -13.71
CA ASP A 61 -11.10 -5.98 -14.77
C ASP A 61 -10.52 -6.18 -16.15
N SER A 62 -9.19 -6.27 -16.20
CA SER A 62 -8.46 -6.26 -17.47
C SER A 62 -8.67 -7.54 -18.27
N GLY A 63 -9.25 -8.58 -17.64
CA GLY A 63 -9.24 -9.93 -18.19
C GLY A 63 -7.82 -10.47 -18.38
N ALA A 64 -6.82 -9.87 -17.73
CA ALA A 64 -5.42 -10.27 -17.81
C ALA A 64 -5.16 -11.63 -17.13
N ALA A 65 -5.94 -11.97 -16.10
CA ALA A 65 -6.04 -13.35 -15.62
C ALA A 65 -6.35 -14.33 -16.78
N ALA A 66 -7.24 -13.94 -17.71
CA ALA A 66 -7.58 -14.76 -18.87
C ALA A 66 -6.61 -14.62 -20.07
N ARG A 67 -5.63 -13.71 -20.05
CA ARG A 67 -4.76 -13.39 -21.21
C ARG A 67 -3.36 -12.95 -20.78
N GLY A 68 -2.59 -13.87 -20.19
CA GLY A 68 -1.12 -13.78 -20.13
C GLY A 68 -0.51 -13.95 -18.74
N ASP A 69 -1.14 -13.43 -17.68
CA ASP A 69 -0.54 -13.47 -16.34
C ASP A 69 -0.62 -14.87 -15.70
N GLU A 70 -1.68 -15.64 -16.01
CA GLU A 70 -1.80 -17.05 -15.62
C GLU A 70 -0.80 -17.97 -16.37
N GLU A 71 -0.28 -17.55 -17.53
CA GLU A 71 0.66 -18.37 -18.34
C GLU A 71 2.09 -18.31 -17.79
N GLU A 72 2.47 -17.19 -17.16
CA GLU A 72 3.79 -17.01 -16.52
C GLU A 72 3.78 -17.28 -15.00
N GLY A 73 2.60 -17.36 -14.37
CA GLY A 73 2.46 -17.63 -12.94
C GLY A 73 2.97 -16.49 -12.05
N LEU A 74 2.98 -15.27 -12.58
CA LEU A 74 3.49 -14.09 -11.88
C LEU A 74 2.39 -13.44 -11.01
N PRO A 75 2.74 -12.93 -9.82
CA PRO A 75 1.81 -12.18 -8.99
C PRO A 75 1.21 -10.96 -9.69
N SER A 76 -0.10 -10.77 -9.55
CA SER A 76 -0.78 -9.51 -9.90
C SER A 76 -0.39 -8.42 -8.89
N ALA A 77 0.64 -7.65 -9.21
CA ALA A 77 1.19 -6.64 -8.33
C ALA A 77 1.98 -5.59 -9.10
N MET A 78 2.34 -4.49 -8.41
CA MET A 78 3.24 -3.50 -8.99
C MET A 78 4.68 -4.00 -8.86
N TYR A 79 5.39 -4.08 -10.00
CA TYR A 79 6.82 -4.37 -10.03
C TYR A 79 7.60 -3.06 -10.08
N PRO A 80 8.47 -2.75 -9.10
CA PRO A 80 9.26 -1.52 -9.10
C PRO A 80 10.15 -1.39 -10.35
N SER A 81 10.62 -2.52 -10.87
CA SER A 81 11.35 -2.60 -12.13
C SER A 81 11.16 -3.98 -12.78
N ALA A 82 10.14 -4.12 -13.64
CA ALA A 82 9.80 -5.40 -14.28
C ALA A 82 10.95 -6.06 -15.09
N GLY A 83 11.97 -5.29 -15.51
CA GLY A 83 13.16 -5.81 -16.17
C GLY A 83 14.43 -5.84 -15.32
N GLY A 84 14.34 -5.42 -14.05
CA GLY A 84 15.49 -5.19 -13.17
C GLY A 84 15.41 -5.89 -11.81
N CYS A 85 14.22 -6.26 -11.35
CA CYS A 85 14.00 -7.06 -10.14
C CYS A 85 12.78 -7.96 -10.29
N ASP A 86 12.76 -9.04 -9.50
CA ASP A 86 11.61 -9.92 -9.28
C ASP A 86 10.77 -9.49 -8.08
N GLU A 87 11.13 -8.36 -7.44
CA GLU A 87 10.34 -7.74 -6.38
C GLU A 87 8.98 -7.30 -6.92
N TYR A 88 7.93 -7.61 -6.16
CA TYR A 88 6.58 -7.18 -6.42
C TYR A 88 5.94 -6.62 -5.15
N ILE A 89 5.06 -5.64 -5.34
CA ILE A 89 4.42 -4.91 -4.25
C ILE A 89 2.92 -4.91 -4.52
N PRO A 90 2.14 -5.78 -3.83
CA PRO A 90 0.68 -5.68 -3.85
C PRO A 90 0.26 -4.40 -3.12
N ILE A 91 -0.68 -3.66 -3.72
CA ILE A 91 -1.11 -2.38 -3.19
C ILE A 91 -2.47 -2.54 -2.51
N TYR A 92 -2.52 -2.22 -1.22
CA TYR A 92 -3.75 -2.23 -0.43
C TYR A 92 -4.28 -0.82 -0.16
N MET A 93 -5.60 -0.69 -0.07
CA MET A 93 -6.26 0.52 0.38
C MET A 93 -7.25 0.26 1.50
N HIS A 94 -7.51 1.30 2.28
CA HIS A 94 -8.61 1.36 3.23
C HIS A 94 -9.22 2.75 3.21
N GLU A 95 -10.55 2.81 3.16
CA GLU A 95 -11.29 4.07 3.22
C GLU A 95 -12.17 4.10 4.46
N ARG A 96 -12.01 5.14 5.27
CA ARG A 96 -12.88 5.41 6.43
C ARG A 96 -13.11 6.89 6.64
N ARG A 97 -14.24 7.21 7.26
CA ARG A 97 -14.51 8.57 7.75
C ARG A 97 -13.77 8.80 9.06
N VAL A 98 -12.94 9.83 9.09
CA VAL A 98 -12.16 10.21 10.27
C VAL A 98 -12.62 11.58 10.79
N PRO A 99 -12.88 11.73 12.10
CA PRO A 99 -13.17 13.03 12.69
C PRO A 99 -12.03 14.03 12.43
N ARG A 100 -12.38 15.30 12.18
CA ARG A 100 -11.38 16.34 11.87
C ARG A 100 -10.37 16.53 12.99
N ASP A 101 -10.77 16.37 14.25
CA ASP A 101 -9.86 16.52 15.37
C ASP A 101 -8.85 15.37 15.46
N THR A 102 -9.26 14.14 15.14
CA THR A 102 -8.36 12.99 14.98
C THR A 102 -7.33 13.23 13.87
N LEU A 103 -7.71 13.84 12.74
CA LEU A 103 -6.76 14.19 11.68
C LEU A 103 -5.70 15.20 12.15
N LYS A 104 -6.07 16.15 13.02
CA LYS A 104 -5.11 17.11 13.60
C LYS A 104 -4.14 16.40 14.53
N GLU A 105 -4.62 15.44 15.33
CA GLU A 105 -3.78 14.64 16.24
C GLU A 105 -2.76 13.77 15.50
N TRP A 106 -3.13 13.21 14.34
CA TRP A 106 -2.21 12.40 13.54
C TRP A 106 -1.14 13.21 12.84
N THR A 107 -1.45 14.44 12.42
CA THR A 107 -0.55 15.26 11.60
C THR A 107 0.75 15.56 12.35
N GLY A 108 1.90 15.16 11.77
CA GLY A 108 3.21 15.42 12.35
C GLY A 108 3.58 14.51 13.51
N LYS A 109 2.76 13.48 13.80
CA LYS A 109 3.10 12.45 14.78
C LYS A 109 4.37 11.72 14.32
N LEU A 110 5.32 11.63 15.24
CA LEU A 110 6.55 10.88 15.07
C LEU A 110 6.28 9.41 15.40
N THR A 111 6.60 8.53 14.46
CA THR A 111 6.24 7.10 14.48
C THR A 111 7.39 6.25 13.93
N GLY A 112 7.16 4.94 13.73
CA GLY A 112 8.18 3.97 13.35
C GLY A 112 9.02 3.46 14.53
N LEU A 113 9.72 2.36 14.30
CA LEU A 113 10.60 1.73 15.27
C LEU A 113 11.91 2.52 15.40
N ARG A 114 11.87 3.61 16.18
CA ARG A 114 13.01 4.52 16.40
C ARG A 114 14.25 3.83 16.92
N ASP A 115 14.05 2.83 17.77
CA ASP A 115 15.11 2.04 18.37
C ASP A 115 15.77 1.11 17.35
N HIS A 116 15.08 0.82 16.23
CA HIS A 116 15.60 0.07 15.07
C HIS A 116 16.13 0.98 13.95
N GLY A 117 16.19 2.29 14.17
CA GLY A 117 16.77 3.26 13.24
C GLY A 117 15.78 3.92 12.27
N GLU A 118 14.51 3.52 12.32
CA GLU A 118 13.46 4.07 11.47
C GLU A 118 12.85 5.33 12.08
N LYS A 119 12.90 6.44 11.34
CA LYS A 119 12.37 7.74 11.77
C LYS A 119 11.29 8.18 10.81
N ILE A 120 10.07 7.75 11.08
CA ILE A 120 8.90 8.04 10.25
C ILE A 120 8.13 9.20 10.88
N THR A 121 7.54 10.03 10.02
CA THR A 121 6.68 11.15 10.44
C THR A 121 5.44 11.12 9.59
N LEU A 122 4.29 10.94 10.23
CA LEU A 122 3.01 10.88 9.55
C LEU A 122 2.70 12.25 8.93
N LYS A 123 2.50 12.24 7.61
CA LYS A 123 2.05 13.40 6.84
C LYS A 123 0.71 13.12 6.19
N LEU A 124 -0.31 13.90 6.54
CA LEU A 124 -1.57 13.90 5.81
C LEU A 124 -1.44 14.73 4.54
N VAL A 125 -1.84 14.16 3.41
CA VAL A 125 -1.80 14.80 2.10
C VAL A 125 -3.21 14.82 1.51
N PRO A 126 -3.73 15.96 1.05
CA PRO A 126 -4.97 15.98 0.27
C PRO A 126 -4.82 15.09 -0.97
N MET A 127 -5.80 14.21 -1.24
CA MET A 127 -5.68 13.21 -2.33
C MET A 127 -5.30 13.83 -3.68
N ARG A 128 -5.88 15.00 -4.03
CA ARG A 128 -5.56 15.75 -5.26
C ARG A 128 -4.10 16.18 -5.40
N ASP A 129 -3.37 16.25 -4.29
CA ASP A 129 -1.98 16.72 -4.21
C ASP A 129 -0.99 15.54 -4.08
N LEU A 130 -1.48 14.30 -3.89
CA LEU A 130 -0.65 13.11 -3.69
C LEU A 130 0.36 12.90 -4.82
N TRP A 131 -0.04 13.06 -6.09
CA TRP A 131 0.87 12.91 -7.23
C TRP A 131 2.02 13.92 -7.22
N ARG A 132 1.84 15.12 -6.62
CA ARG A 132 2.89 16.14 -6.54
C ARG A 132 3.84 15.83 -5.40
N GLU A 133 3.29 15.46 -4.25
CA GLU A 133 4.06 15.21 -3.03
C GLU A 133 4.79 13.86 -3.08
N GLY A 134 4.11 12.82 -3.53
CA GLY A 134 4.60 11.43 -3.67
C GLY A 134 5.29 11.14 -4.99
N ARG A 135 5.56 12.15 -5.84
CA ARG A 135 6.13 11.98 -7.20
C ARG A 135 7.45 11.21 -7.31
N ARG A 136 8.10 10.93 -6.18
CA ARG A 136 9.40 10.24 -6.10
C ARG A 136 9.29 8.81 -5.57
N ASP A 137 8.10 8.39 -5.19
CA ASP A 137 7.82 7.10 -4.59
C ASP A 137 6.95 6.29 -5.56
N ALA A 138 7.49 5.15 -6.02
CA ALA A 138 6.83 4.34 -7.03
C ALA A 138 5.48 3.80 -6.53
N LYS A 139 5.44 3.30 -5.28
CA LYS A 139 4.21 2.78 -4.66
C LYS A 139 3.14 3.86 -4.47
N ALA A 140 3.50 5.09 -4.09
CA ALA A 140 2.54 6.20 -4.04
C ALA A 140 1.92 6.51 -5.41
N LEU A 141 2.73 6.57 -6.47
CA LEU A 141 2.22 6.83 -7.82
C LEU A 141 1.40 5.66 -8.38
N ALA A 142 1.83 4.43 -8.13
CA ALA A 142 1.10 3.22 -8.52
C ALA A 142 -0.26 3.14 -7.80
N ALA A 143 -0.28 3.34 -6.49
CA ALA A 143 -1.51 3.35 -5.71
C ALA A 143 -2.49 4.42 -6.19
N LEU A 144 -2.00 5.63 -6.49
CA LEU A 144 -2.84 6.68 -7.04
C LEU A 144 -3.42 6.29 -8.40
N ALA A 145 -2.60 5.74 -9.31
CA ALA A 145 -3.05 5.33 -10.63
C ALA A 145 -4.12 4.22 -10.57
N LEU A 146 -3.89 3.20 -9.74
CA LEU A 146 -4.85 2.11 -9.52
C LEU A 146 -6.16 2.65 -8.92
N TRP A 147 -6.07 3.48 -7.87
CA TRP A 147 -7.23 4.09 -7.23
C TRP A 147 -8.04 4.96 -8.20
N GLU A 148 -7.39 5.82 -8.98
CA GLU A 148 -8.07 6.67 -9.98
C GLU A 148 -8.72 5.85 -11.10
N GLY A 149 -8.06 4.77 -11.55
CA GLY A 149 -8.57 3.84 -12.56
C GLY A 149 -9.84 3.13 -12.09
N LEU A 150 -9.72 2.41 -10.97
CA LEU A 150 -10.82 1.65 -10.37
C LEU A 150 -12.00 2.55 -9.97
N LYS A 151 -11.72 3.77 -9.50
CA LYS A 151 -12.77 4.75 -9.19
C LYS A 151 -13.49 5.25 -10.44
N ARG A 152 -12.78 5.48 -11.55
CA ARG A 152 -13.39 5.89 -12.82
C ARG A 152 -14.31 4.81 -13.39
N GLU A 153 -14.00 3.55 -13.12
CA GLU A 153 -14.82 2.39 -13.51
C GLU A 153 -15.93 2.06 -12.50
N GLY A 154 -16.04 2.79 -11.39
CA GLY A 154 -17.07 2.58 -10.37
C GLY A 154 -16.86 1.35 -9.49
N LYS A 155 -15.63 0.81 -9.44
CA LYS A 155 -15.27 -0.35 -8.61
C LYS A 155 -14.94 0.02 -7.17
N LEU A 156 -14.64 1.29 -6.93
CA LEU A 156 -14.43 1.86 -5.60
C LEU A 156 -15.58 2.83 -5.29
N GLN A 157 -16.12 2.76 -4.08
CA GLN A 157 -17.25 3.58 -3.63
C GLN A 157 -16.85 5.03 -3.28
#